data_AF-A0AA95EWQ6-F1
#
_entry.id   AF-A0AA95EWQ6-F1
#
_cell.length_a   1.000
_cell.length_b   1.000
_cell.length_c   1.000
_cell.angle_alpha   90.00
_cell.angle_beta   90.00
_cell.angle_gamma   90.00
#
_symmetry.space_group_name_H-M   'P 1'
#
loop_
_entity.id
_entity.type
_entity.pdbx_description
1 polymer ?
#
loop_
_entity_poly.entity_id
_entity_poly.type
_entity_poly.pdbx_seq_one_letter_code
_entity_poly.pdbx_strand_id
1 'polypeptide(L)'
;MPYTFPTDSTGKAGAVVPNAGGNSFHVPVVLYGPDGVTPLSSTQRLPVDSLPVGRSSLKATLQNVTTAGLRERLPSVACSEVTVIARKGNTGSIYVGGSDVSSTVFGVEFKANESFTFPVSNANMIYIDASVSGEGVSYVAL
;
A
#
# COMPACT_ATOMS: atom_id res chain seq x y z
N MET A 1 -2.09 -0.40 -34.06
CA MET A 1 -2.32 -1.51 -35.00
C MET A 1 -1.85 -2.80 -34.33
N PRO A 2 -2.65 -3.86 -34.24
CA PRO A 2 -2.21 -5.11 -33.64
C PRO A 2 -1.15 -5.78 -34.53
N TYR A 3 -0.14 -6.38 -33.91
CA TYR A 3 0.87 -7.16 -34.61
C TYR A 3 0.25 -8.49 -35.10
N THR A 4 0.60 -8.93 -36.31
CA THR A 4 0.16 -10.21 -36.89
C THR A 4 1.37 -11.09 -37.20
N PHE A 5 1.37 -12.31 -36.68
CA PHE A 5 2.43 -13.27 -36.95
C PHE A 5 2.36 -13.76 -38.41
N PRO A 6 3.48 -13.82 -39.13
CA PRO A 6 3.52 -14.46 -40.44
C PRO A 6 3.27 -15.97 -40.32
N THR A 7 2.66 -16.54 -41.36
CA THR A 7 2.39 -17.98 -41.48
C THR A 7 3.38 -18.65 -42.42
N ASP A 8 3.78 -19.87 -42.11
CA ASP A 8 4.54 -20.72 -43.02
C ASP A 8 3.66 -21.27 -44.17
N SER A 9 4.28 -22.03 -45.08
CA SER A 9 3.60 -22.67 -46.21
C SER A 9 2.58 -23.75 -45.80
N THR A 10 2.58 -24.17 -44.54
CA THR A 10 1.61 -25.10 -43.95
C THR A 10 0.51 -24.38 -43.15
N GLY A 11 0.51 -23.04 -43.15
CA GLY A 11 -0.47 -22.21 -42.45
C GLY A 11 -0.20 -22.05 -40.96
N LYS A 12 0.97 -22.45 -40.45
CA LYS A 12 1.32 -22.29 -39.04
C LYS A 12 1.92 -20.91 -38.80
N ALA A 13 1.36 -20.17 -37.86
CA ALA A 13 1.86 -18.85 -37.47
C ALA A 13 3.09 -18.97 -36.55
N GLY A 14 4.08 -18.09 -36.74
CA GLY A 14 5.28 -18.05 -35.91
C GLY A 14 5.83 -16.64 -35.68
N ALA A 15 6.50 -16.44 -34.54
CA ALA A 15 7.21 -15.21 -34.17
C ALA A 15 8.55 -15.07 -34.91
N VAL A 16 8.48 -15.05 -36.24
CA VAL A 16 9.62 -15.20 -37.15
C VAL A 16 9.58 -14.12 -38.23
N VAL A 17 10.75 -13.74 -38.75
CA VAL A 17 10.84 -12.79 -39.88
C VAL A 17 11.34 -13.56 -41.12
N PRO A 18 10.65 -13.48 -42.28
CA PRO A 18 11.13 -14.09 -43.51
C PRO A 18 12.40 -13.40 -44.01
N ASN A 19 13.44 -14.17 -44.39
CA ASN A 19 14.68 -13.62 -44.93
C ASN A 19 14.63 -13.49 -46.46
N ALA A 20 15.25 -12.44 -47.01
CA ALA A 20 15.18 -11.97 -48.40
C ALA A 20 15.77 -12.93 -49.47
N GLY A 21 16.28 -14.10 -49.08
CA GLY A 21 16.84 -15.13 -49.96
C GLY A 21 15.88 -16.24 -50.38
N GLY A 22 14.58 -16.07 -50.17
CA GLY A 22 13.56 -17.08 -50.54
C GLY A 22 12.85 -17.74 -49.37
N ASN A 23 12.55 -16.97 -48.30
CA ASN A 23 11.54 -17.23 -47.25
C ASN A 23 11.48 -18.63 -46.59
N SER A 24 12.48 -19.49 -46.82
CA SER A 24 12.51 -20.88 -46.33
C SER A 24 13.19 -21.02 -44.96
N PHE A 25 13.60 -19.89 -44.37
CA PHE A 25 14.31 -19.85 -43.09
C PHE A 25 13.57 -18.93 -42.11
N HIS A 26 13.25 -19.48 -40.94
CA HIS A 26 12.49 -18.81 -39.89
C HIS A 26 13.39 -18.59 -38.67
N VAL A 27 13.74 -17.34 -38.37
CA VAL A 27 14.52 -16.98 -37.19
C VAL A 27 13.57 -16.45 -36.12
N PRO A 28 13.52 -17.04 -34.91
CA PRO A 28 12.74 -16.47 -33.82
C PRO A 28 13.31 -15.11 -33.44
N VAL A 29 12.44 -14.11 -33.27
CA VAL A 29 12.87 -12.80 -32.76
C VAL A 29 13.20 -12.93 -31.28
N VAL A 30 14.48 -13.02 -30.97
CA VAL A 30 15.02 -12.92 -29.61
C VAL A 30 15.57 -11.51 -29.45
N LEU A 31 15.16 -10.82 -28.39
CA LEU A 31 15.78 -9.55 -28.03
C LEU A 31 17.12 -9.86 -27.37
N TYR A 32 18.21 -9.41 -27.98
CA TYR A 32 19.55 -9.55 -27.41
C TYR A 32 19.96 -8.28 -26.67
N GLY A 33 20.84 -8.44 -25.69
CA GLY A 33 21.50 -7.33 -25.03
C GLY A 33 22.38 -6.52 -25.99
N PRO A 34 23.01 -5.44 -25.51
CA PRO A 34 23.93 -4.61 -26.31
C PRO A 34 25.15 -5.39 -26.86
N ASP A 35 25.39 -6.60 -26.37
CA ASP A 35 26.42 -7.54 -26.83
C ASP A 35 25.97 -8.43 -28.01
N GLY A 36 24.68 -8.40 -28.39
CA GLY A 36 24.15 -9.11 -29.55
C GLY A 36 24.09 -10.65 -29.42
N VAL A 37 24.48 -11.20 -28.26
CA VAL A 37 24.55 -12.65 -28.01
C VAL A 37 23.79 -13.10 -26.77
N THR A 38 23.59 -12.21 -25.78
CA THR A 38 22.87 -12.56 -24.55
C THR A 38 21.36 -12.32 -24.73
N PRO A 39 20.50 -13.35 -24.63
CA PRO A 39 19.06 -13.14 -24.70
C PRO A 39 18.57 -12.35 -23.49
N LEU A 40 17.87 -11.25 -23.75
CA LEU A 40 17.17 -10.48 -22.72
C LEU A 40 15.90 -11.24 -22.31
N SER A 41 15.96 -11.93 -21.18
CA SER A 41 14.77 -12.44 -20.52
C SER A 41 14.09 -11.28 -19.80
N SER A 42 13.09 -10.65 -20.43
CA SER A 42 12.22 -9.72 -19.71
C SER A 42 11.21 -10.52 -18.88
N THR A 43 11.65 -10.98 -17.71
CA THR A 43 10.73 -11.40 -16.62
C THR A 43 10.17 -10.19 -15.87
N GLN A 44 10.63 -8.98 -16.21
CA GLN A 44 10.17 -7.76 -15.57
C GLN A 44 8.77 -7.43 -16.10
N ARG A 45 7.76 -7.95 -15.40
CA ARG A 45 6.43 -7.36 -15.41
C ARG A 45 6.62 -5.87 -15.17
N LEU A 46 6.14 -5.05 -16.10
CA LEU A 46 5.92 -3.63 -15.82
C LEU A 46 5.18 -3.55 -14.47
N PRO A 47 5.51 -2.59 -13.59
CA PRO A 47 4.71 -2.40 -12.39
C PRO A 47 3.28 -2.16 -12.87
N VAL A 48 2.44 -3.19 -12.72
CA VAL A 48 1.00 -3.02 -12.85
C VAL A 48 0.69 -2.05 -11.73
N ASP A 49 0.26 -0.87 -12.13
CA ASP A 49 -0.26 0.16 -11.25
C ASP A 49 -1.23 -0.54 -10.32
N SER A 50 -0.79 -0.80 -9.08
CA SER A 50 -1.56 -1.54 -8.11
C SER A 50 -2.64 -0.57 -7.66
N LEU A 51 -3.73 -0.52 -8.41
CA LEU A 51 -4.94 0.18 -8.01
C LEU A 51 -5.19 -0.19 -6.56
N PRO A 52 -5.37 0.78 -5.65
CA PRO A 52 -5.58 0.48 -4.25
C PRO A 52 -6.76 -0.49 -4.15
N VAL A 53 -6.47 -1.74 -3.83
CA VAL A 53 -7.51 -2.74 -3.58
C VAL A 53 -8.14 -2.32 -2.27
N GLY A 54 -9.30 -1.68 -2.36
CA GLY A 54 -10.09 -1.32 -1.19
C GLY A 54 -10.29 -2.56 -0.32
N ARG A 55 -10.16 -2.39 0.99
CA ARG A 55 -10.34 -3.49 1.93
C ARG A 55 -11.82 -3.86 2.04
N SER A 56 -12.10 -5.16 2.07
CA SER A 56 -13.48 -5.69 2.19
C SER A 56 -14.04 -5.61 3.62
N SER A 57 -13.27 -5.09 4.58
CA SER A 57 -13.67 -4.97 5.97
C SER A 57 -13.31 -3.60 6.53
N LEU A 58 -14.31 -2.91 7.07
CA LEU A 58 -14.14 -1.68 7.85
C LEU A 58 -14.28 -2.03 9.33
N LYS A 59 -13.37 -1.55 10.17
CA LYS A 59 -13.49 -1.68 11.62
C LYS A 59 -13.39 -0.31 12.28
N ALA A 60 -14.43 0.05 13.01
CA ALA A 60 -14.50 1.31 13.75
C ALA A 60 -14.82 1.06 15.22
N THR A 61 -14.00 1.61 16.12
CA THR A 61 -14.16 1.47 17.57
C THR A 61 -13.68 2.73 18.28
N LEU A 62 -14.18 2.95 19.50
CA LEU A 62 -13.69 3.96 20.43
C LEU A 62 -12.55 3.38 21.27
N GLN A 63 -11.46 4.13 21.41
CA GLN A 63 -10.40 3.84 22.36
C GLN A 63 -10.25 5.03 23.31
N ASN A 64 -10.30 4.74 24.60
CA ASN A 64 -10.08 5.73 25.65
C ASN A 64 -8.72 5.53 26.30
N VAL A 65 -8.16 6.63 26.77
CA VAL A 65 -7.01 6.67 27.67
C VAL A 65 -7.56 6.60 29.09
N THR A 66 -7.29 5.51 29.80
CA THR A 66 -7.86 5.29 31.14
C THR A 66 -7.29 6.28 32.15
N THR A 67 -5.99 6.57 32.05
CA THR A 67 -5.25 7.49 32.92
C THR A 67 -4.40 8.42 32.08
N ALA A 68 -4.54 9.73 32.28
CA ALA A 68 -3.72 10.73 31.59
C ALA A 68 -2.22 10.46 31.77
N GLY A 69 -1.44 10.63 30.70
CA GLY A 69 -0.01 10.36 30.68
C GLY A 69 0.36 8.87 30.60
N LEU A 70 -0.63 7.96 30.58
CA LEU A 70 -0.42 6.56 30.26
C LEU A 70 -0.93 6.27 28.86
N ARG A 71 0.01 5.99 27.96
CA ARG A 71 -0.29 5.59 26.59
C ARG A 71 -1.08 4.27 26.55
N GLU A 72 -2.10 4.25 25.72
CA GLU A 72 -2.91 3.07 25.41
C GLU A 72 -2.67 2.66 23.95
N ARG A 73 -2.53 1.35 23.72
CA ARG A 73 -2.35 0.80 22.37
C ARG A 73 -3.70 0.52 21.73
N LEU A 74 -3.85 0.81 20.43
CA LEU A 74 -5.03 0.37 19.70
C LEU A 74 -5.08 -1.17 19.58
N PRO A 75 -6.27 -1.77 19.40
CA PRO A 75 -6.42 -3.21 19.19
C PRO A 75 -5.69 -3.70 17.93
N SER A 76 -5.26 -4.96 17.92
CA SER A 76 -4.66 -5.60 16.74
C SER A 76 -5.72 -5.79 15.65
N VAL A 77 -5.58 -5.01 14.58
CA VAL A 77 -6.45 -5.02 13.41
C VAL A 77 -5.55 -4.85 12.20
N ALA A 78 -5.46 -5.87 11.35
CA ALA A 78 -4.74 -5.76 10.09
C ALA A 78 -5.46 -4.76 9.18
N CYS A 79 -4.76 -3.73 8.73
CA CYS A 79 -5.27 -2.63 7.91
C CYS A 79 -4.19 -2.13 6.96
N SER A 80 -4.55 -1.29 6.00
CA SER A 80 -3.66 -0.52 5.13
C SER A 80 -3.52 0.91 5.62
N GLU A 81 -4.57 1.40 6.29
CA GLU A 81 -4.61 2.71 6.89
C GLU A 81 -5.51 2.73 8.13
N VAL A 82 -5.24 3.69 9.01
CA VAL A 82 -6.09 3.98 10.17
C VAL A 82 -6.34 5.47 10.23
N THR A 83 -7.61 5.87 10.14
CA THR A 83 -8.02 7.23 10.42
C THR A 83 -8.37 7.35 11.90
N VAL A 84 -7.65 8.20 12.62
CA VAL A 84 -7.86 8.49 14.04
C VAL A 84 -8.55 9.84 14.16
N ILE A 85 -9.62 9.90 14.96
CA ILE A 85 -10.47 11.08 15.14
C ILE A 85 -10.60 11.35 16.64
N ALA A 86 -10.19 12.54 17.09
CA ALA A 86 -10.36 12.94 18.48
C ALA A 86 -11.85 13.12 18.82
N ARG A 87 -12.28 12.58 19.96
CA ARG A 87 -13.68 12.66 20.39
C ARG A 87 -14.09 14.11 20.61
N LYS A 88 -15.31 14.45 20.22
CA LYS A 88 -15.90 15.79 20.43
C LYS A 88 -15.91 16.24 21.89
N GLY A 89 -16.01 15.28 22.82
CA GLY A 89 -16.05 15.54 24.26
C GLY A 89 -14.69 15.71 24.93
N ASN A 90 -13.59 15.63 24.18
CA ASN A 90 -12.27 15.89 24.74
C ASN A 90 -12.14 17.39 25.04
N THR A 91 -11.64 17.68 26.23
CA THR A 91 -11.31 19.01 26.73
C THR A 91 -9.80 19.27 26.69
N GLY A 92 -9.01 18.19 26.73
CA GLY A 92 -7.55 18.20 26.65
C GLY A 92 -7.00 17.98 25.25
N SER A 93 -5.69 17.73 25.22
CA SER A 93 -4.95 17.31 24.04
C SER A 93 -4.85 15.80 23.99
N ILE A 94 -4.99 15.24 22.80
CA ILE A 94 -4.70 13.84 22.52
C ILE A 94 -3.40 13.76 21.74
N TYR A 95 -2.49 12.91 22.18
CA TYR A 95 -1.22 12.65 21.52
C TYR A 95 -1.30 11.29 20.84
N VAL A 96 -0.92 11.22 19.58
CA VAL A 96 -0.94 9.98 18.78
C VAL A 96 0.44 9.73 18.21
N GLY A 97 0.91 8.49 18.30
CA GLY A 97 2.26 8.13 17.89
C GLY A 97 2.58 6.65 18.04
N GLY A 98 3.88 6.35 18.08
CA GLY A 98 4.40 5.01 18.30
C GLY A 98 4.42 4.60 19.77
N SER A 99 5.13 3.52 20.09
CA SER A 99 5.19 2.94 21.45
C SER A 99 5.81 3.85 22.52
N ASP A 100 6.43 4.95 22.12
CA ASP A 100 7.05 5.98 22.95
C ASP A 100 6.21 7.25 23.09
N VAL A 101 4.97 7.26 22.57
CA VAL A 101 4.09 8.43 22.63
C VAL A 101 3.87 8.91 24.07
N SER A 102 3.92 10.23 24.23
CA SER A 102 3.68 10.96 25.46
C SER A 102 3.31 12.41 25.13
N SER A 103 3.01 13.22 26.15
CA SER A 103 2.77 14.67 26.00
C SER A 103 3.99 15.47 25.51
N THR A 104 5.18 14.89 25.49
CA THR A 104 6.42 15.55 25.02
C THR A 104 6.99 14.92 23.74
N VAL A 105 6.68 13.66 23.47
CA VAL A 105 7.10 12.92 22.27
C VAL A 105 5.86 12.40 21.58
N PHE A 106 5.46 13.02 20.47
CA PHE A 106 4.25 12.64 19.74
C PHE A 106 4.44 12.85 18.23
N GLY A 107 3.69 12.08 17.44
CA GLY A 107 3.64 12.27 16.00
C GLY A 107 2.65 13.35 15.61
N VAL A 108 1.46 13.30 16.22
CA VAL A 108 0.38 14.26 16.01
C VAL A 108 -0.28 14.57 17.35
N GLU A 109 -0.57 15.85 17.58
CA GLU A 109 -1.43 16.31 18.66
C GLU A 109 -2.80 16.68 18.08
N PHE A 110 -3.87 16.24 18.72
CA PHE A 110 -5.24 16.59 18.37
C PHE A 110 -5.95 17.38 19.46
N LYS A 111 -6.72 18.37 19.01
CA LYS A 111 -7.86 18.94 19.72
C LYS A 111 -9.15 18.22 19.32
N ALA A 112 -10.23 18.51 20.04
CA ALA A 112 -11.53 17.91 19.80
C ALA A 112 -11.99 18.06 18.34
N ASN A 113 -12.46 16.96 17.73
CA ASN A 113 -12.91 16.86 16.33
C ASN A 113 -11.80 16.91 15.27
N GLU A 114 -10.53 16.92 15.64
CA GLU A 114 -9.45 16.78 14.67
C GLU A 114 -9.22 15.32 14.30
N SER A 115 -8.66 15.09 13.12
CA SER A 115 -8.40 13.76 12.60
C SER A 115 -7.16 13.70 11.73
N PHE A 116 -6.52 12.53 11.69
CA PHE A 116 -5.41 12.23 10.79
C PHE A 116 -5.46 10.77 10.35
N THR A 117 -5.00 10.50 9.13
CA THR A 117 -4.94 9.16 8.56
C THR A 117 -3.49 8.68 8.51
N PHE A 118 -3.21 7.58 9.18
CA PHE A 118 -1.90 6.94 9.22
C PHE A 118 -1.85 5.74 8.26
N PRO A 119 -0.95 5.72 7.28
CA PRO A 119 -0.74 4.55 6.43
C PRO A 119 0.09 3.49 7.19
N VAL A 120 -0.60 2.53 7.83
CA VAL A 120 0.02 1.48 8.66
C VAL A 120 -0.58 0.11 8.35
N SER A 121 0.24 -0.94 8.47
CA SER A 121 -0.17 -2.32 8.19
C SER A 121 -1.03 -2.95 9.30
N ASN A 122 -1.03 -2.35 10.50
CA ASN A 122 -1.86 -2.78 11.63
C ASN A 122 -2.14 -1.61 12.58
N ALA A 123 -3.37 -1.53 13.09
CA ALA A 123 -3.78 -0.50 14.04
C ALA A 123 -2.99 -0.54 15.35
N ASN A 124 -2.53 -1.71 15.80
CA ASN A 124 -1.74 -1.83 17.04
C ASN A 124 -0.34 -1.17 16.98
N MET A 125 0.08 -0.68 15.82
CA MET A 125 1.29 0.14 15.70
C MET A 125 1.07 1.55 16.26
N ILE A 126 -0.20 1.95 16.42
CA ILE A 126 -0.59 3.27 16.90
C ILE A 126 -0.91 3.18 18.40
N TYR A 127 -0.34 4.11 19.14
CA TYR A 127 -0.63 4.37 20.53
C TYR A 127 -1.21 5.77 20.67
N ILE A 128 -2.07 5.93 21.67
CA ILE A 128 -2.68 7.19 22.04
C ILE A 128 -2.36 7.52 23.49
N ASP A 129 -2.11 8.78 23.79
CA ASP A 129 -2.02 9.33 25.15
C ASP A 129 -2.93 10.56 25.23
N ALA A 130 -3.37 10.92 26.42
CA ALA A 130 -4.27 12.05 26.65
C ALA A 130 -3.77 12.89 27.82
N SER A 131 -3.97 14.20 27.74
CA SER A 131 -3.68 15.11 28.86
C SER A 131 -4.72 15.01 29.98
N VAL A 132 -5.88 14.39 29.73
CA VAL A 132 -6.97 14.22 30.70
C VAL A 132 -7.49 12.78 30.66
N SER A 133 -7.68 12.18 31.84
CA SER A 133 -8.13 10.79 31.98
C SER A 133 -9.57 10.62 31.46
N GLY A 134 -9.84 9.51 30.77
CA GLY A 134 -11.15 9.20 30.20
C GLY A 134 -11.40 9.82 28.82
N GLU A 135 -10.51 10.68 28.34
CA GLU A 135 -10.53 11.17 26.97
C GLU A 135 -10.01 10.12 25.99
N GLY A 136 -10.21 10.34 24.69
CA GLY A 136 -9.75 9.37 23.71
C GLY A 136 -10.13 9.68 22.28
N VAL A 137 -10.10 8.65 21.46
CA VAL A 137 -10.30 8.74 20.01
C VAL A 137 -11.35 7.74 19.55
N SER A 138 -11.97 8.06 18.43
CA SER A 138 -12.58 7.08 17.54
C SER A 138 -11.57 6.76 16.44
N TYR A 139 -11.39 5.49 16.10
CA TYR A 139 -10.55 5.13 14.96
C TYR A 139 -11.34 4.31 13.95
N VAL A 140 -10.95 4.42 12.69
CA VAL A 140 -11.47 3.63 11.56
C VAL A 140 -10.27 2.98 10.87
N ALA A 141 -10.23 1.66 10.89
CA ALA A 141 -9.20 0.87 10.22
C ALA A 141 -9.78 0.23 8.95
N LEU A 142 -9.04 0.39 7.84
CA LEU A 142 -9.39 -0.12 6.51
C LEU A 142 -8.33 -1.11 6.06
#